data_AF-A0A0W0RYV3-F1
#
_entry.id   AF-A0A0W0RYV3-F1
#
_cell.length_a   1.000
_cell.length_b   1.000
_cell.length_c   1.000
_cell.angle_alpha   90.00
_cell.angle_beta   90.00
_cell.angle_gamma   90.00
#
_symmetry.space_group_name_H-M   'P 1'
#
loop_
_entity.id
_entity.type
_entity.pdbx_description
1 polymer ?
#
loop_
_entity_poly.entity_id
_entity_poly.type
_entity_poly.pdbx_seq_one_letter_code
_entity_poly.pdbx_strand_id
1 'polypeptide(L)'
;MPSILVRTVKALIDRVLNKSIEDSIADDNGMFYGYFRDTKHSEQQRGLTRTLQKCISDFATEDTDKNNLATIKEQISKIDTAVELLRAKKSWKRGGLNDTLSELNSSIDRFYRSLNERAFSFIDVADDDDPFNLLCAHAAYYLGEHIICPPGEGMLAKIYETVSNTISHSTAIEIRAKKEECLMKHILKCKEKLDGLDKEKPNYKELRKTFVIEAIDAIQRENAGICEESKPIDSIPVQVTLIAVAKVKAPTIKPSRGRLKVAMDNALEEIKERCPSVSEEAKTSLTV
;
A
#
# COMPACT_ATOMS: atom_id res chain seq x y z
N MET A 1 -13.21 -13.39 -12.22
CA MET A 1 -12.58 -12.22 -12.89
C MET A 1 -11.61 -11.62 -11.88
N PRO A 2 -10.39 -11.20 -12.26
CA PRO A 2 -9.48 -10.58 -11.31
C PRO A 2 -10.12 -9.33 -10.70
N SER A 3 -9.92 -9.11 -9.41
CA SER A 3 -10.42 -7.93 -8.70
C SER A 3 -9.29 -6.98 -8.35
N ILE A 4 -9.63 -5.70 -8.20
CA ILE A 4 -8.66 -4.67 -7.80
C ILE A 4 -8.07 -4.97 -6.42
N LEU A 5 -8.84 -5.62 -5.53
CA LEU A 5 -8.38 -5.98 -4.21
C LEU A 5 -7.31 -7.05 -4.28
N VAL A 6 -7.54 -8.11 -5.05
CA VAL A 6 -6.56 -9.19 -5.21
C VAL A 6 -5.28 -8.65 -5.83
N ARG A 7 -5.37 -7.85 -6.89
CA ARG A 7 -4.21 -7.16 -7.48
C ARG A 7 -3.44 -6.36 -6.44
N THR A 8 -4.15 -5.57 -5.64
CA THR A 8 -3.56 -4.73 -4.59
C THR A 8 -2.87 -5.56 -3.51
N VAL A 9 -3.54 -6.59 -2.99
CA VAL A 9 -3.02 -7.45 -1.93
C VAL A 9 -1.79 -8.21 -2.42
N LYS A 10 -1.78 -8.73 -3.66
CA LYS A 10 -0.60 -9.36 -4.25
C LYS A 10 0.61 -8.42 -4.25
N ALA A 11 0.43 -7.19 -4.75
CA ALA A 11 1.51 -6.20 -4.82
C ALA A 11 2.05 -5.79 -3.44
N LEU A 12 1.16 -5.63 -2.45
CA LEU A 12 1.55 -5.25 -1.10
C LEU A 12 2.22 -6.41 -0.34
N ILE A 13 1.73 -7.64 -0.49
CA ILE A 13 2.38 -8.84 0.05
C ILE A 13 3.79 -8.97 -0.53
N ASP A 14 3.93 -8.87 -1.86
CA ASP A 14 5.23 -9.03 -2.51
C ASP A 14 6.25 -8.02 -1.98
N ARG A 15 5.83 -6.78 -1.75
CA ARG A 15 6.67 -5.75 -1.12
C ARG A 15 7.11 -6.12 0.30
N VAL A 16 6.23 -6.67 1.14
CA VAL A 16 6.60 -7.15 2.48
C VAL A 16 7.62 -8.28 2.41
N LEU A 17 7.40 -9.23 1.49
CA LEU A 17 8.27 -10.40 1.34
C LEU A 17 9.65 -10.02 0.77
N ASN A 18 9.71 -9.12 -0.22
CA ASN A 18 10.96 -8.58 -0.74
C ASN A 18 11.76 -7.89 0.35
N LYS A 19 11.12 -7.02 1.15
CA LYS A 19 11.78 -6.37 2.28
C LYS A 19 12.31 -7.38 3.29
N SER A 20 11.55 -8.42 3.62
CA SER A 20 12.00 -9.48 4.52
C SER A 20 13.25 -10.22 4.00
N ILE A 21 13.33 -10.44 2.68
CA ILE A 21 14.52 -11.01 2.04
C ILE A 21 15.70 -10.04 2.11
N GLU A 22 15.49 -8.76 1.81
CA GLU A 22 16.53 -7.71 1.87
C GLU A 22 17.11 -7.57 3.28
N ASP A 23 16.25 -7.47 4.30
CA ASP A 23 16.65 -7.39 5.71
C ASP A 23 17.43 -8.65 6.13
N SER A 24 17.00 -9.83 5.68
CA SER A 24 17.69 -11.10 5.94
C SER A 24 19.09 -11.16 5.30
N ILE A 25 19.26 -10.61 4.10
CA ILE A 25 20.58 -10.52 3.42
C ILE A 25 21.46 -9.48 4.12
N ALA A 26 20.92 -8.33 4.51
CA ALA A 26 21.64 -7.29 5.22
C ALA A 26 22.20 -7.81 6.55
N ASP A 27 21.40 -8.56 7.30
CA ASP A 27 21.83 -9.20 8.55
C ASP A 27 22.94 -10.23 8.36
N ASP A 28 22.85 -11.06 7.30
CA ASP A 28 23.89 -12.06 6.99
C ASP A 28 25.24 -11.39 6.67
N ASN A 29 25.21 -10.18 6.09
CA ASN A 29 26.39 -9.39 5.71
C ASN A 29 26.87 -8.41 6.81
N GLY A 30 26.18 -8.32 7.95
CA GLY A 30 26.50 -7.37 9.02
C GLY A 30 27.81 -7.69 9.76
N MET A 31 28.66 -6.67 9.94
CA MET A 31 30.04 -6.79 10.47
C MET A 31 30.15 -7.45 11.87
N PHE A 32 29.09 -7.40 12.70
CA PHE A 32 29.08 -7.98 14.06
C PHE A 32 28.21 -9.24 14.20
N TYR A 33 27.14 -9.39 13.42
CA TYR A 33 26.18 -10.50 13.54
C TYR A 33 26.43 -11.63 12.52
N GLY A 34 27.04 -11.34 11.38
CA GLY A 34 27.27 -12.33 10.31
C GLY A 34 28.18 -13.49 10.72
N TYR A 35 29.12 -13.27 11.65
CA TYR A 35 30.08 -14.29 12.08
C TYR A 35 29.48 -15.43 12.93
N PHE A 36 28.35 -15.18 13.60
CA PHE A 36 27.64 -16.16 14.44
C PHE A 36 26.31 -16.63 13.83
N ARG A 37 25.94 -16.08 12.66
CA ARG A 37 24.66 -16.34 12.01
C ARG A 37 24.76 -17.56 11.11
N ASP A 38 23.75 -18.42 11.19
CA ASP A 38 23.64 -19.60 10.32
C ASP A 38 23.07 -19.20 8.96
N THR A 39 23.95 -18.71 8.08
CA THR A 39 23.59 -18.21 6.75
C THR A 39 22.90 -19.26 5.88
N LYS A 40 23.24 -20.55 6.06
CA LYS A 40 22.57 -21.67 5.39
C LYS A 40 21.10 -21.75 5.78
N HIS A 41 20.79 -21.58 7.07
CA HIS A 41 19.40 -21.56 7.54
C HIS A 41 18.66 -20.29 7.12
N SER A 42 19.33 -19.13 7.12
CA SER A 42 18.78 -17.89 6.55
C SER A 42 18.36 -18.09 5.10
N GLU A 43 19.22 -18.74 4.28
CA GLU A 43 18.90 -19.02 2.87
C GLU A 43 17.73 -19.98 2.71
N GLN A 44 17.60 -20.99 3.57
CA GLN A 44 16.43 -21.89 3.56
C GLN A 44 15.13 -21.14 3.85
N GLN A 45 15.14 -20.21 4.81
CA GLN A 45 13.99 -19.35 5.08
C GLN A 45 13.67 -18.42 3.90
N ARG A 46 14.69 -17.82 3.26
CA ARG A 46 14.51 -17.05 2.01
C ARG A 46 13.90 -17.90 0.89
N GLY A 47 14.29 -19.17 0.78
CA GLY A 47 13.68 -20.12 -0.15
C GLY A 47 12.18 -20.32 0.11
N LEU A 48 11.76 -20.42 1.37
CA LEU A 48 10.34 -20.46 1.74
C LEU A 48 9.62 -19.13 1.41
N THR A 49 10.26 -17.99 1.66
CA THR A 49 9.71 -16.67 1.30
C THR A 49 9.48 -16.54 -0.21
N ARG A 50 10.47 -16.93 -1.04
CA ARG A 50 10.33 -16.95 -2.51
C ARG A 50 9.26 -17.92 -2.98
N THR A 51 9.09 -19.04 -2.29
CA THR A 51 8.00 -19.98 -2.57
C THR A 51 6.64 -19.31 -2.34
N LEU A 52 6.49 -18.57 -1.24
CA LEU A 52 5.27 -17.78 -0.99
C LEU A 52 5.04 -16.74 -2.08
N GLN A 53 6.06 -15.96 -2.46
CA GLN A 53 5.96 -14.97 -3.53
C GLN A 53 5.44 -15.59 -4.82
N LYS A 54 5.98 -16.76 -5.20
CA LYS A 54 5.52 -17.50 -6.37
C LYS A 54 4.06 -17.94 -6.21
N CYS A 55 3.67 -18.54 -5.08
CA CYS A 55 2.29 -18.95 -4.84
C CYS A 55 1.30 -17.77 -4.93
N ILE A 56 1.68 -16.59 -4.45
CA ILE A 56 0.85 -15.38 -4.49
C ILE A 56 0.79 -14.78 -5.90
N SER A 57 1.91 -14.77 -6.62
CA SER A 57 1.96 -14.34 -8.02
C SER A 57 1.05 -15.21 -8.89
N ASP A 58 1.24 -16.53 -8.81
CA ASP A 58 0.55 -17.53 -9.63
C ASP A 58 -0.90 -17.79 -9.17
N PHE A 59 -1.34 -17.14 -8.07
CA PHE A 59 -2.68 -17.32 -7.53
C PHE A 59 -3.77 -16.95 -8.55
N ALA A 60 -4.61 -17.94 -8.89
CA ALA A 60 -5.79 -17.74 -9.72
C ALA A 60 -6.94 -17.21 -8.88
N THR A 61 -7.60 -16.15 -9.36
CA THR A 61 -8.70 -15.51 -8.65
C THR A 61 -9.95 -16.40 -8.63
N GLU A 62 -10.52 -16.57 -7.45
CA GLU A 62 -11.83 -17.14 -7.17
C GLU A 62 -12.95 -16.10 -7.35
N ASP A 63 -14.20 -16.53 -7.12
CA ASP A 63 -15.41 -15.77 -7.42
C ASP A 63 -15.60 -14.50 -6.58
N THR A 64 -15.10 -14.49 -5.34
CA THR A 64 -15.26 -13.35 -4.43
C THR A 64 -13.94 -12.99 -3.75
N ASP A 65 -13.77 -11.71 -3.47
CA ASP A 65 -12.63 -11.16 -2.72
C ASP A 65 -12.46 -11.84 -1.37
N LYS A 66 -13.57 -12.12 -0.67
CA LYS A 66 -13.52 -12.82 0.61
C LYS A 66 -12.87 -14.19 0.51
N ASN A 67 -13.24 -14.98 -0.51
CA ASN A 67 -12.66 -16.30 -0.73
C ASN A 67 -11.20 -16.18 -1.18
N ASN A 68 -10.91 -15.25 -2.10
CA ASN A 68 -9.55 -14.95 -2.54
C ASN A 68 -8.62 -14.65 -1.36
N LEU A 69 -9.05 -13.80 -0.43
CA LEU A 69 -8.25 -13.46 0.75
C LEU A 69 -8.12 -14.64 1.72
N ALA A 70 -9.15 -15.46 1.89
CA ALA A 70 -9.06 -16.66 2.71
C ALA A 70 -7.98 -17.61 2.18
N THR A 71 -7.94 -17.83 0.86
CA THR A 71 -6.94 -18.70 0.22
C THR A 71 -5.53 -18.10 0.30
N ILE A 72 -5.37 -16.79 0.05
CA ILE A 72 -4.08 -16.10 0.24
C ILE A 72 -3.57 -16.26 1.68
N LYS A 73 -4.44 -16.06 2.67
CA LYS A 73 -4.09 -16.23 4.09
C LYS A 73 -3.71 -17.68 4.42
N GLU A 74 -4.37 -18.65 3.81
CA GLU A 74 -4.01 -20.06 3.97
C GLU A 74 -2.60 -20.35 3.43
N GLN A 75 -2.23 -19.79 2.28
CA GLN A 75 -0.87 -19.91 1.73
C GLN A 75 0.18 -19.28 2.67
N ILE A 76 -0.12 -18.11 3.24
CA ILE A 76 0.74 -17.47 4.25
C ILE A 76 0.91 -18.38 5.48
N SER A 77 -0.19 -18.93 6.02
CA SER A 77 -0.16 -19.84 7.18
C SER A 77 0.62 -21.13 6.91
N LYS A 78 0.51 -21.69 5.70
CA LYS A 78 1.29 -22.87 5.28
C LYS A 78 2.79 -22.59 5.32
N ILE A 79 3.20 -21.44 4.80
CA ILE A 79 4.61 -21.05 4.79
C ILE A 79 5.09 -20.71 6.20
N ASP A 80 4.28 -20.03 7.02
CA ASP A 80 4.59 -19.79 8.43
C ASP A 80 4.86 -21.10 9.20
N THR A 81 3.98 -22.08 9.01
CA THR A 81 4.14 -23.43 9.58
C THR A 81 5.43 -24.10 9.08
N ALA A 82 5.73 -23.99 7.79
CA ALA A 82 6.96 -24.56 7.22
C ALA A 82 8.22 -23.92 7.80
N VAL A 83 8.21 -22.60 8.02
CA VAL A 83 9.31 -21.88 8.69
C VAL A 83 9.45 -22.34 10.13
N GLU A 84 8.34 -22.49 10.87
CA GLU A 84 8.37 -22.99 12.24
C GLU A 84 8.98 -24.40 12.32
N LEU A 85 8.54 -25.32 11.46
CA LEU A 85 9.09 -26.68 11.38
C LEU A 85 10.58 -26.67 11.02
N LEU A 86 11.01 -25.78 10.11
CA LEU A 86 12.41 -25.63 9.74
C LEU A 86 13.26 -25.17 10.95
N ARG A 87 12.76 -24.25 11.77
CA ARG A 87 13.43 -23.76 12.98
C ARG A 87 13.42 -24.77 14.12
N ALA A 88 12.31 -25.51 14.29
CA ALA A 88 12.18 -26.56 15.28
C ALA A 88 13.21 -27.68 15.11
N LYS A 89 13.65 -27.98 13.87
CA LYS A 89 14.76 -28.93 13.59
C LYS A 89 16.08 -28.55 14.27
N LYS A 90 16.26 -27.28 14.64
CA LYS A 90 17.41 -26.76 15.39
C LYS A 90 17.08 -26.42 16.84
N SER A 91 15.90 -26.83 17.32
CA SER A 91 15.36 -26.45 18.63
C SER A 91 15.26 -24.94 18.84
N TRP A 92 15.10 -24.18 17.75
CA TRP A 92 14.91 -22.74 17.81
C TRP A 92 13.41 -22.42 17.91
N LYS A 93 13.08 -21.41 18.72
CA LYS A 93 11.73 -20.84 18.77
C LYS A 93 11.39 -20.16 17.44
N ARG A 94 10.11 -19.84 17.21
CA ARG A 94 9.64 -18.93 16.14
C ARG A 94 10.53 -17.67 16.10
N GLY A 95 10.75 -17.13 14.89
CA GLY A 95 11.65 -15.98 14.68
C GLY A 95 11.04 -14.92 13.76
N GLY A 96 11.84 -13.92 13.38
CA GLY A 96 11.34 -12.72 12.69
C GLY A 96 10.51 -12.97 11.42
N LEU A 97 10.83 -13.99 10.62
CA LEU A 97 9.99 -14.35 9.47
C LEU A 97 8.61 -14.86 9.89
N ASN A 98 8.51 -15.67 10.96
CA ASN A 98 7.23 -16.11 11.49
C ASN A 98 6.38 -14.93 12.00
N ASP A 99 7.02 -13.98 12.67
CA ASP A 99 6.35 -12.78 13.18
C ASP A 99 5.82 -11.92 12.01
N THR A 100 6.64 -11.74 10.98
CA THR A 100 6.27 -11.03 9.75
C THR A 100 5.07 -11.68 9.05
N LEU A 101 5.07 -13.01 8.90
CA LEU A 101 3.97 -13.74 8.26
C LEU A 101 2.68 -13.69 9.10
N SER A 102 2.79 -13.77 10.42
CA SER A 102 1.64 -13.65 11.34
C SER A 102 1.02 -12.26 11.26
N GLU A 103 1.85 -11.22 11.28
CA GLU A 103 1.41 -9.83 11.15
C GLU A 103 0.78 -9.57 9.78
N LEU A 104 1.39 -10.06 8.70
CA LEU A 104 0.86 -9.95 7.35
C LEU A 104 -0.55 -10.56 7.26
N ASN A 105 -0.74 -11.75 7.81
CA ASN A 105 -2.01 -12.46 7.82
C ASN A 105 -3.11 -11.64 8.53
N SER A 106 -2.79 -11.07 9.70
CA SER A 106 -3.71 -10.19 10.43
C SER A 106 -3.99 -8.86 9.71
N SER A 107 -3.01 -8.33 8.99
CA SER A 107 -3.10 -7.05 8.27
C SER A 107 -3.99 -7.14 7.04
N ILE A 108 -4.05 -8.31 6.38
CA ILE A 108 -4.99 -8.58 5.29
C ILE A 108 -6.44 -8.47 5.79
N ASP A 109 -6.76 -9.01 6.97
CA ASP A 109 -8.10 -8.88 7.55
C ASP A 109 -8.44 -7.42 7.88
N ARG A 110 -7.49 -6.69 8.47
CA ARG A 110 -7.66 -5.26 8.76
C ARG A 110 -7.89 -4.45 7.49
N PHE A 111 -7.15 -4.76 6.43
CA PHE A 111 -7.29 -4.08 5.15
C PHE A 111 -8.64 -4.34 4.50
N TYR A 112 -9.08 -5.61 4.44
CA TYR A 112 -10.40 -5.97 3.92
C TYR A 112 -11.53 -5.23 4.64
N ARG A 113 -11.50 -5.22 5.98
CA ARG A 113 -12.49 -4.48 6.79
C ARG A 113 -12.44 -2.98 6.51
N SER A 114 -11.23 -2.40 6.47
CA SER A 114 -11.06 -0.96 6.19
C SER A 114 -11.61 -0.55 4.83
N LEU A 115 -11.58 -1.42 3.82
CA LEU A 115 -12.19 -1.15 2.52
C LEU A 115 -13.70 -1.36 2.52
N ASN A 116 -14.18 -2.39 3.21
CA ASN A 116 -15.60 -2.74 3.27
C ASN A 116 -16.43 -1.73 4.08
N GLU A 117 -15.84 -1.06 5.07
CA GLU A 117 -16.51 -0.08 5.94
C GLU A 117 -16.58 1.34 5.34
N ARG A 118 -15.99 1.56 4.16
CA ARG A 118 -15.98 2.88 3.50
C ARG A 118 -17.27 3.14 2.72
N ALA A 119 -17.55 4.42 2.49
CA ALA A 119 -18.72 4.86 1.73
C ALA A 119 -18.75 4.37 0.27
N PHE A 120 -17.60 4.04 -0.31
CA PHE A 120 -17.48 3.34 -1.59
C PHE A 120 -16.89 1.95 -1.32
N SER A 121 -17.53 0.90 -1.85
CA SER A 121 -17.03 -0.47 -1.75
C SER A 121 -15.94 -0.70 -2.78
N PHE A 122 -14.73 -1.01 -2.31
CA PHE A 122 -13.63 -1.49 -3.15
C PHE A 122 -13.65 -3.03 -3.30
N ILE A 123 -14.61 -3.70 -2.66
CA ILE A 123 -14.75 -5.15 -2.66
C ILE A 123 -15.52 -5.60 -3.89
N ASP A 124 -15.03 -6.68 -4.51
CA ASP A 124 -15.58 -7.32 -5.71
C ASP A 124 -15.65 -6.37 -6.92
N VAL A 125 -14.78 -5.35 -6.95
CA VAL A 125 -14.60 -4.46 -8.11
C VAL A 125 -13.62 -5.11 -9.09
N ALA A 126 -14.03 -5.21 -10.36
CA ALA A 126 -13.24 -5.80 -11.43
C ALA A 126 -11.92 -5.04 -11.67
N ASP A 127 -10.84 -5.78 -11.90
CA ASP A 127 -9.57 -5.26 -12.41
C ASP A 127 -9.56 -5.36 -13.93
N ASP A 128 -10.18 -4.39 -14.58
CA ASP A 128 -10.32 -4.28 -16.04
C ASP A 128 -9.79 -2.93 -16.56
N ASP A 129 -9.99 -2.66 -17.85
CA ASP A 129 -9.58 -1.42 -18.51
C ASP A 129 -10.60 -0.27 -18.30
N ASP A 130 -11.55 -0.36 -17.36
CA ASP A 130 -12.39 0.81 -17.05
C ASP A 130 -11.54 1.84 -16.27
N PRO A 131 -11.46 3.11 -16.74
CA PRO A 131 -10.64 4.12 -16.08
C PRO A 131 -10.97 4.30 -14.60
N PHE A 132 -12.24 4.16 -14.22
CA PHE A 132 -12.66 4.30 -12.82
C PHE A 132 -12.19 3.11 -11.98
N ASN A 133 -12.19 1.90 -12.52
CA ASN A 133 -11.66 0.72 -11.84
C ASN A 133 -10.14 0.84 -11.64
N LEU A 134 -9.41 1.39 -12.63
CA LEU A 134 -7.98 1.70 -12.50
C LEU A 134 -7.72 2.74 -11.39
N LEU A 135 -8.50 3.82 -11.33
CA LEU A 135 -8.45 4.77 -10.21
C LEU A 135 -8.69 4.07 -8.87
N CYS A 136 -9.72 3.23 -8.78
CA CYS A 136 -10.05 2.47 -7.57
C CYS A 136 -8.93 1.51 -7.16
N ALA A 137 -8.23 0.88 -8.10
CA ALA A 137 -7.08 0.01 -7.81
C ALA A 137 -5.93 0.78 -7.16
N HIS A 138 -5.54 1.94 -7.71
CA HIS A 138 -4.48 2.77 -7.11
C HIS A 138 -4.91 3.42 -5.79
N ALA A 139 -6.19 3.75 -5.65
CA ALA A 139 -6.76 4.20 -4.38
C ALA A 139 -6.71 3.09 -3.31
N ALA A 140 -7.12 1.88 -3.65
CA ALA A 140 -7.03 0.72 -2.77
C ALA A 140 -5.57 0.43 -2.38
N TYR A 141 -4.62 0.55 -3.32
CA TYR A 141 -3.19 0.41 -3.02
C TYR A 141 -2.71 1.45 -2.00
N TYR A 142 -3.03 2.73 -2.21
CA TYR A 142 -2.69 3.79 -1.26
C TYR A 142 -3.27 3.53 0.14
N LEU A 143 -4.52 3.07 0.21
CA LEU A 143 -5.20 2.70 1.45
C LEU A 143 -4.66 1.40 2.05
N GLY A 144 -4.09 0.48 1.27
CA GLY A 144 -3.52 -0.76 1.79
C GLY A 144 -2.09 -0.59 2.29
N GLU A 145 -1.32 0.30 1.67
CA GLU A 145 0.12 0.44 1.90
C GLU A 145 0.45 0.69 3.37
N HIS A 146 -0.36 1.43 4.11
CA HIS A 146 -0.10 1.71 5.52
C HIS A 146 -0.58 0.62 6.49
N ILE A 147 -1.49 -0.25 6.05
CA ILE A 147 -2.03 -1.34 6.86
C ILE A 147 -1.12 -2.55 6.72
N ILE A 148 -0.72 -2.86 5.48
CA ILE A 148 0.06 -4.05 5.12
C ILE A 148 1.56 -3.76 5.15
N CYS A 149 1.98 -2.56 4.76
CA CYS A 149 3.39 -2.13 4.76
C CYS A 149 3.58 -0.90 5.66
N PRO A 150 3.25 -0.98 6.97
CA PRO A 150 3.46 0.15 7.87
C PRO A 150 4.93 0.59 7.76
N PRO A 151 5.20 1.91 7.68
CA PRO A 151 6.57 2.39 7.61
C PRO A 151 7.35 1.84 8.79
N GLY A 152 8.40 1.06 8.49
CA GLY A 152 9.19 0.37 9.52
C GLY A 152 9.78 1.36 10.52
N GLU A 153 10.00 0.88 11.75
CA GLU A 153 10.63 1.56 12.89
C GLU A 153 12.08 2.03 12.59
N GLY A 154 12.27 2.94 11.65
CA GLY A 154 13.50 3.71 11.55
C GLY A 154 13.58 4.71 12.69
N MET A 155 14.79 5.21 12.99
CA MET A 155 14.99 6.28 13.99
C MET A 155 14.08 7.49 13.72
N LEU A 156 13.79 7.79 12.45
CA LEU A 156 12.80 8.80 12.07
C LEU A 156 11.35 8.40 12.38
N ALA A 157 10.95 7.14 12.20
CA ALA A 157 9.62 6.66 12.58
C ALA A 157 9.43 6.69 14.10
N LYS A 158 10.46 6.33 14.89
CA LYS A 158 10.46 6.50 16.35
C LYS A 158 10.42 7.96 16.77
N ILE A 159 11.11 8.85 16.05
CA ILE A 159 10.99 10.30 16.26
C ILE A 159 9.57 10.77 15.91
N TYR A 160 8.97 10.33 14.80
CA TYR A 160 7.60 10.67 14.42
C TYR A 160 6.57 10.13 15.42
N GLU A 161 6.76 8.93 15.94
CA GLU A 161 5.88 8.29 16.93
C GLU A 161 6.03 8.95 18.32
N THR A 162 7.26 9.25 18.74
CA THR A 162 7.55 10.01 19.97
C THR A 162 7.06 11.45 19.86
N VAL A 163 7.21 12.08 18.70
CA VAL A 163 6.65 13.42 18.38
C VAL A 163 5.13 13.35 18.37
N SER A 164 4.52 12.35 17.74
CA SER A 164 3.06 12.18 17.66
C SER A 164 2.41 11.87 19.01
N ASN A 165 3.17 11.32 19.97
CA ASN A 165 2.71 11.05 21.33
C ASN A 165 2.95 12.22 22.30
N THR A 166 3.79 13.21 21.95
CA THR A 166 4.21 14.29 22.88
C THR A 166 3.88 15.71 22.39
N ILE A 167 3.81 15.92 21.07
CA ILE A 167 3.17 17.06 20.44
C ILE A 167 1.84 16.49 19.94
N SER A 168 0.73 17.00 20.48
CA SER A 168 -0.66 16.73 20.08
C SER A 168 -0.80 15.70 18.96
N HIS A 169 -1.46 14.58 19.26
CA HIS A 169 -1.91 13.42 18.44
C HIS A 169 -2.51 13.72 17.04
N SER A 170 -2.22 14.87 16.47
CA SER A 170 -3.00 15.62 15.51
C SER A 170 -2.28 15.63 14.16
N THR A 171 -1.06 16.16 14.00
CA THR A 171 -0.62 16.56 12.65
C THR A 171 -0.48 15.43 11.61
N ALA A 172 0.36 14.40 11.81
CA ALA A 172 0.60 13.39 10.76
C ALA A 172 -0.62 12.47 10.52
N ILE A 173 -1.28 12.04 11.59
CA ILE A 173 -2.49 11.21 11.53
C ILE A 173 -3.65 12.02 10.94
N GLU A 174 -3.84 13.29 11.31
CA GLU A 174 -4.87 14.14 10.71
C GLU A 174 -4.56 14.49 9.26
N ILE A 175 -3.32 14.79 8.89
CA ILE A 175 -2.95 15.04 7.48
C ILE A 175 -3.29 13.83 6.63
N ARG A 176 -2.96 12.65 7.13
CA ARG A 176 -3.30 11.39 6.48
C ARG A 176 -4.81 11.21 6.40
N ALA A 177 -5.55 11.42 7.49
CA ALA A 177 -7.01 11.33 7.50
C ALA A 177 -7.64 12.30 6.49
N LYS A 178 -7.15 13.55 6.42
CA LYS A 178 -7.55 14.54 5.42
C LYS A 178 -7.26 14.08 3.99
N LYS A 179 -6.11 13.44 3.76
CA LYS A 179 -5.77 12.87 2.44
C LYS A 179 -6.69 11.71 2.06
N GLU A 180 -7.02 10.83 3.01
CA GLU A 180 -7.97 9.75 2.78
C GLU A 180 -9.39 10.28 2.56
N GLU A 181 -9.82 11.30 3.31
CA GLU A 181 -11.11 11.98 3.12
C GLU A 181 -11.18 12.65 1.74
N CYS A 182 -10.14 13.39 1.35
CA CYS A 182 -9.98 13.97 0.02
C CYS A 182 -10.12 12.90 -1.07
N LEU A 183 -9.41 11.77 -0.94
CA LEU A 183 -9.48 10.66 -1.89
C LEU A 183 -10.92 10.12 -1.99
N MET A 184 -11.55 9.80 -0.86
CA MET A 184 -12.90 9.23 -0.85
C MET A 184 -13.95 10.19 -1.40
N LYS A 185 -13.86 11.47 -1.04
CA LYS A 185 -14.75 12.54 -1.53
C LYS A 185 -14.75 12.62 -3.06
N HIS A 186 -13.57 12.60 -3.68
CA HIS A 186 -13.46 12.69 -5.14
C HIS A 186 -13.82 11.38 -5.86
N ILE A 187 -13.54 10.21 -5.26
CA ILE A 187 -14.01 8.92 -5.79
C ILE A 187 -15.55 8.88 -5.84
N LEU A 188 -16.22 9.26 -4.76
CA LEU A 188 -17.69 9.28 -4.71
C LEU A 188 -18.28 10.24 -5.74
N LYS A 189 -17.77 11.48 -5.81
CA LYS A 189 -18.21 12.45 -6.81
C LYS A 189 -17.97 11.99 -8.25
N CYS A 190 -16.83 11.32 -8.50
CA CYS A 190 -16.55 10.74 -9.80
C CYS A 190 -17.56 9.66 -10.12
N LYS A 191 -17.84 8.75 -9.18
CA LYS A 191 -18.83 7.68 -9.36
C LYS A 191 -20.21 8.23 -9.68
N GLU A 192 -20.69 9.23 -8.94
CA GLU A 192 -21.96 9.93 -9.19
C GLU A 192 -22.02 10.52 -10.60
N LYS A 193 -20.96 11.23 -11.04
CA LYS A 193 -20.88 11.77 -12.41
C LYS A 193 -20.95 10.67 -13.46
N LEU A 194 -20.23 9.58 -13.25
CA LEU A 194 -20.16 8.45 -14.17
C LEU A 194 -21.49 7.69 -14.26
N ASP A 195 -22.23 7.59 -13.16
CA ASP A 195 -23.54 6.94 -13.13
C ASP A 195 -24.62 7.80 -13.81
N GLY A 196 -24.44 9.12 -13.84
CA GLY A 196 -25.28 10.06 -14.60
C GLY A 196 -24.98 10.13 -16.10
N LEU A 197 -23.97 9.42 -16.60
CA LEU A 197 -23.64 9.40 -18.03
C LEU A 197 -24.60 8.49 -18.81
N ASP A 198 -25.05 9.00 -19.95
CA ASP A 198 -25.82 8.22 -20.92
C ASP A 198 -24.89 7.25 -21.67
N LYS A 199 -25.13 5.95 -21.44
CA LYS A 199 -24.32 4.84 -21.98
C LYS A 199 -24.47 4.65 -23.49
N GLU A 200 -25.55 5.18 -24.07
CA GLU A 200 -25.84 5.02 -25.49
C GLU A 200 -25.16 6.08 -26.36
N LYS A 201 -24.61 7.14 -25.74
CA LYS A 201 -23.93 8.20 -26.49
C LYS A 201 -22.59 7.72 -27.07
N PRO A 202 -22.26 8.12 -28.31
CA PRO A 202 -21.04 7.69 -28.98
C PRO A 202 -19.76 8.15 -28.25
N ASN A 203 -19.81 9.24 -27.48
CA ASN A 203 -18.69 9.74 -26.70
C ASN A 203 -18.64 9.22 -25.25
N TYR A 204 -19.47 8.24 -24.88
CA TYR A 204 -19.56 7.73 -23.50
C TYR A 204 -18.20 7.31 -22.93
N LYS A 205 -17.42 6.50 -23.66
CA LYS A 205 -16.10 6.03 -23.22
C LYS A 205 -15.10 7.17 -22.98
N GLU A 206 -15.08 8.15 -23.89
CA GLU A 206 -14.21 9.31 -23.81
C GLU A 206 -14.59 10.25 -22.65
N LEU A 207 -15.89 10.46 -22.44
CA LEU A 207 -16.39 11.24 -21.30
C LEU A 207 -16.08 10.55 -19.97
N ARG A 208 -16.22 9.22 -19.88
CA ARG A 208 -15.82 8.46 -18.68
C ARG A 208 -14.35 8.70 -18.35
N LYS A 209 -13.46 8.50 -19.32
CA LYS A 209 -12.01 8.73 -19.16
C LYS A 209 -11.74 10.17 -18.71
N THR A 210 -12.36 11.14 -19.36
CA THR A 210 -12.22 12.56 -19.01
C THR A 210 -12.61 12.84 -17.57
N PHE A 211 -13.77 12.37 -17.12
CA PHE A 211 -14.24 12.60 -15.75
C PHE A 211 -13.36 11.92 -14.69
N VAL A 212 -12.80 10.75 -15.00
CA VAL A 212 -11.85 10.09 -14.10
C VAL A 212 -10.54 10.89 -14.01
N ILE A 213 -10.00 11.37 -15.13
CA ILE A 213 -8.80 12.21 -15.15
C ILE A 213 -9.05 13.51 -14.35
N GLU A 214 -10.19 14.17 -14.56
CA GLU A 214 -10.58 15.35 -13.78
C GLU A 214 -10.64 15.07 -12.27
N ALA A 215 -11.15 13.89 -11.88
CA ALA A 215 -11.19 13.48 -10.48
C ALA A 215 -9.79 13.28 -9.92
N ILE A 216 -8.88 12.68 -10.68
CA ILE A 216 -7.47 12.51 -10.28
C ILE A 216 -6.81 13.89 -10.09
N ASP A 217 -6.96 14.80 -11.06
CA ASP A 217 -6.40 16.15 -10.96
C ASP A 217 -6.95 16.91 -9.75
N ALA A 218 -8.24 16.73 -9.43
CA ALA A 218 -8.86 17.32 -8.26
C ALA A 218 -8.28 16.75 -6.95
N ILE A 219 -8.04 15.43 -6.87
CA ILE A 219 -7.36 14.78 -5.74
C ILE A 219 -5.96 15.34 -5.57
N GLN A 220 -5.20 15.47 -6.66
CA GLN A 220 -3.83 15.99 -6.59
C GLN A 220 -3.78 17.45 -6.13
N ARG A 221 -4.71 18.29 -6.60
CA ARG A 221 -4.83 19.69 -6.20
C ARG A 221 -5.18 19.85 -4.73
N GLU A 222 -6.18 19.12 -4.24
CA GLU A 222 -6.60 19.17 -2.84
C GLU A 222 -5.54 18.54 -1.91
N ASN A 223 -4.85 17.47 -2.33
CA ASN A 223 -3.69 16.93 -1.61
C ASN A 223 -2.55 17.97 -1.48
N ALA A 224 -2.29 18.75 -2.52
CA ALA A 224 -1.31 19.83 -2.46
C ALA A 224 -1.74 20.90 -1.43
N GLY A 225 -3.01 21.31 -1.46
CA GLY A 225 -3.59 22.24 -0.49
C GLY A 225 -3.46 21.75 0.96
N ILE A 226 -3.81 20.49 1.23
CA ILE A 226 -3.65 19.87 2.56
C ILE A 226 -2.20 19.98 3.06
N CYS A 227 -1.21 19.77 2.18
CA CYS A 227 0.21 19.84 2.54
C CYS A 227 0.68 21.29 2.75
N GLU A 228 0.15 22.25 2.01
CA GLU A 228 0.51 23.67 2.09
C GLU A 228 -0.07 24.34 3.36
N GLU A 229 -1.30 24.00 3.73
CA GLU A 229 -2.00 24.48 4.92
C GLU A 229 -1.48 23.87 6.23
N SER A 230 -0.75 22.76 6.13
CA SER A 230 -0.21 22.07 7.29
C SER A 230 0.96 22.84 7.91
N LYS A 231 0.86 23.12 9.21
CA LYS A 231 1.93 23.79 9.97
C LYS A 231 3.23 22.96 9.91
N PRO A 232 4.40 23.61 9.72
CA PRO A 232 5.68 22.91 9.80
C PRO A 232 5.88 22.31 11.20
N ILE A 233 6.58 21.18 11.26
CA ILE A 233 7.04 20.63 12.55
C ILE A 233 8.20 21.51 13.02
N ASP A 234 7.94 22.44 13.94
CA ASP A 234 8.95 23.42 14.39
C ASP A 234 9.78 22.96 15.60
N SER A 235 9.37 21.91 16.30
CA SER A 235 10.14 21.34 17.42
C SER A 235 9.89 19.85 17.58
N ILE A 236 10.93 19.11 17.97
CA ILE A 236 10.87 17.70 18.34
C ILE A 236 11.20 17.61 19.84
N PRO A 237 10.29 17.10 20.69
CA PRO A 237 10.63 16.76 22.07
C PRO A 237 11.55 15.54 22.07
N VAL A 238 12.75 15.71 22.63
CA VAL A 238 13.72 14.64 22.86
C VAL A 238 13.75 14.40 24.37
N GLN A 239 13.40 13.19 24.79
CA GLN A 239 13.62 12.76 26.17
C GLN A 239 15.12 12.70 26.43
N VAL A 240 15.64 13.58 27.28
CA VAL A 240 17.07 13.63 27.61
C VAL A 240 17.35 12.76 28.84
N THR A 241 16.35 12.59 29.73
CA THR A 241 16.37 11.68 30.89
C THR A 241 14.95 11.18 31.23
N LEU A 242 14.81 10.26 32.20
CA LEU A 242 13.54 9.68 32.66
C LEU A 242 12.47 10.72 33.09
N ILE A 243 12.88 11.97 33.36
CA ILE A 243 12.02 13.04 33.90
C ILE A 243 12.18 14.36 33.13
N ALA A 244 13.04 14.43 32.09
CA ALA A 244 13.30 15.67 31.36
C ALA A 244 13.14 15.49 29.84
N VAL A 245 12.35 16.39 29.25
CA VAL A 245 12.11 16.50 27.80
C VAL A 245 12.71 17.82 27.31
N ALA A 246 13.73 17.76 26.46
CA ALA A 246 14.25 18.93 25.76
C ALA A 246 13.50 19.12 24.43
N LYS A 247 13.03 20.33 24.14
CA LYS A 247 12.50 20.66 22.81
C LYS A 247 13.66 21.06 21.91
N VAL A 248 14.06 20.15 21.03
CA VAL A 248 15.07 20.43 20.00
C VAL A 248 14.35 21.07 18.82
N LYS A 249 14.90 22.17 18.29
CA LYS A 249 14.37 22.83 17.09
C LYS A 249 14.47 21.84 15.93
N ALA A 250 13.33 21.41 15.42
CA ALA A 250 13.30 20.50 14.28
C ALA A 250 13.66 21.29 13.01
N PRO A 251 14.24 20.65 11.98
CA PRO A 251 14.23 21.25 10.66
C PRO A 251 12.76 21.52 10.30
N THR A 252 12.45 22.70 9.76
CA THR A 252 11.10 23.10 9.34
C THR A 252 10.62 22.19 8.20
N ILE A 253 10.15 20.99 8.53
CA ILE A 253 9.74 19.96 7.58
C ILE A 253 8.24 20.13 7.36
N LYS A 254 7.87 20.50 6.14
CA LYS A 254 6.48 20.45 5.68
C LYS A 254 6.10 19.03 5.29
N PRO A 255 4.83 18.63 5.47
CA PRO A 255 4.34 17.34 4.99
C PRO A 255 4.50 17.26 3.47
N SER A 256 5.02 16.15 2.97
CA SER A 256 5.16 15.97 1.52
C SER A 256 3.82 15.62 0.87
N ARG A 257 3.66 15.97 -0.42
CA ARG A 257 2.53 15.48 -1.25
C ARG A 257 2.45 13.95 -1.21
N GLY A 258 3.60 13.29 -1.08
CA GLY A 258 3.75 11.93 -0.54
C GLY A 258 3.11 10.84 -1.41
N ARG A 259 2.81 9.72 -0.75
CA ARG A 259 2.29 8.48 -1.38
C ARG A 259 0.98 8.67 -2.16
N LEU A 260 0.11 9.59 -1.74
CA LEU A 260 -1.14 9.88 -2.46
C LEU A 260 -0.86 10.47 -3.85
N LYS A 261 0.11 11.39 -3.96
CA LYS A 261 0.51 11.94 -5.27
C LYS A 261 1.04 10.82 -6.18
N VAL A 262 1.92 9.96 -5.66
CA VAL A 262 2.49 8.84 -6.43
C VAL A 262 1.40 7.89 -6.91
N ALA A 263 0.45 7.52 -6.04
CA ALA A 263 -0.66 6.67 -6.44
C ALA A 263 -1.52 7.29 -7.56
N MET A 264 -1.76 8.59 -7.49
CA MET A 264 -2.52 9.31 -8.53
C MET A 264 -1.73 9.48 -9.84
N ASP A 265 -0.42 9.72 -9.77
CA ASP A 265 0.46 9.78 -10.95
C ASP A 265 0.47 8.40 -11.65
N ASN A 266 0.62 7.31 -10.90
CA ASN A 266 0.57 5.95 -11.44
C ASN A 266 -0.80 5.62 -12.06
N ALA A 267 -1.90 6.08 -11.45
CA ALA A 267 -3.23 5.92 -12.02
C ALA A 267 -3.37 6.64 -13.37
N LEU A 268 -2.86 7.88 -13.49
CA LEU A 268 -2.86 8.61 -14.75
C LEU A 268 -2.03 7.91 -15.83
N GLU A 269 -0.86 7.40 -15.48
CA GLU A 269 -0.01 6.66 -16.40
C GLU A 269 -0.70 5.39 -16.91
N GLU A 270 -1.27 4.59 -16.00
CA GLU A 270 -1.94 3.34 -16.39
C GLU A 270 -3.22 3.60 -17.22
N ILE A 271 -4.00 4.64 -16.89
CA ILE A 271 -5.17 5.03 -17.69
C ILE A 271 -4.75 5.47 -19.09
N LYS A 272 -3.63 6.18 -19.25
CA LYS A 272 -3.12 6.58 -20.57
C LYS A 272 -2.70 5.36 -21.39
N GLU A 273 -2.06 4.38 -20.76
CA GLU A 273 -1.58 3.17 -21.42
C GLU A 273 -2.73 2.23 -21.83
N ARG A 274 -3.66 1.95 -20.91
CA ARG A 274 -4.69 0.92 -21.09
C ARG A 274 -5.98 1.45 -21.73
N CYS A 275 -6.21 2.76 -21.70
CA CYS A 275 -7.41 3.39 -22.24
C CYS A 275 -7.06 4.44 -23.30
N PRO A 276 -6.37 4.10 -24.41
CA PRO A 276 -5.95 5.09 -25.39
C PRO A 276 -7.16 5.85 -25.98
N SER A 277 -6.96 7.13 -26.29
CA SER A 277 -7.99 7.89 -27.01
C SER A 277 -8.08 7.44 -28.47
N VAL A 278 -9.22 7.66 -29.13
CA VAL A 278 -9.42 7.34 -30.56
C VAL A 278 -8.33 7.97 -31.45
N SER A 279 -7.81 9.14 -31.05
CA SER A 279 -6.71 9.82 -31.75
C SER A 279 -5.32 9.18 -31.55
N GLU A 280 -5.14 8.43 -30.46
CA GLU A 280 -3.90 7.72 -30.13
C GLU A 280 -3.89 6.34 -30.76
N GLU A 281 -5.02 5.62 -30.76
CA GLU A 281 -5.19 4.33 -31.46
C GLU A 281 -4.92 4.46 -32.97
N ALA A 282 -5.38 5.54 -33.60
CA ALA A 282 -5.11 5.82 -35.01
C ALA A 282 -3.61 6.01 -35.30
N LYS A 283 -2.84 6.53 -34.34
CA LYS A 283 -1.39 6.73 -34.50
C LYS A 283 -0.60 5.44 -34.29
N THR A 284 -0.96 4.62 -33.31
CA THR A 284 -0.32 3.31 -33.11
C THR A 284 -0.61 2.33 -34.25
N SER A 285 -1.80 2.40 -34.85
CA SER A 285 -2.21 1.57 -35.99
C SER A 285 -1.48 1.92 -37.31
N LEU A 286 -0.92 3.13 -37.42
CA LEU A 286 -0.15 3.59 -38.59
C LEU A 286 1.36 3.32 -38.47
N THR A 287 1.81 2.74 -37.36
CA THR A 287 3.22 2.41 -37.08
C THR A 287 3.52 0.90 -37.07
N VAL A 288 2.58 0.06 -37.52
CA VAL A 288 2.79 -1.38 -37.75
C VAL A 288 2.95 -1.67 -39.23
#